data_AF-A0A1J3I4L2-F1
#
_entry.id   AF-A0A1J3I4L2-F1
#
_cell.length_a   1.000
_cell.length_b   1.000
_cell.length_c   1.000
_cell.angle_alpha   90.00
_cell.angle_beta   90.00
_cell.angle_gamma   90.00
#
_symmetry.space_group_name_H-M   'P 1'
#
loop_
_entity.id
_entity.type
_entity.pdbx_description
1 polymer ?
#
loop_
_entity_poly.entity_id
_entity_poly.type
_entity_poly.pdbx_seq_one_letter_code
_entity_poly.pdbx_strand_id
1 'polypeptide(L)'
;RSEDGNTTFVYANSYDLFLKLVLNYRQFGLENADKPCCGGYFPPFTCFKGPNQNSSQAACEDRSKFVFWDAYHPTEAANLIVAKALLDGDQTVATPFNIRYLNDL
;
A
#
# COMPACT_ATOMS: atom_id res chain seq x y z
N ARG A 1 -18.01 -10.87 -19.05
CA ARG A 1 -18.51 -12.26 -18.90
C ARG A 1 -17.43 -13.16 -19.45
N SER A 2 -16.82 -14.00 -18.63
CA SER A 2 -15.86 -15.00 -19.07
C SER A 2 -16.54 -16.03 -19.98
N GLU A 3 -15.87 -16.47 -21.04
CA GLU A 3 -16.34 -17.54 -21.94
C GLU A 3 -16.26 -18.93 -21.29
N ASP A 4 -15.56 -19.05 -20.15
CA ASP A 4 -15.56 -20.21 -19.27
C ASP A 4 -16.55 -19.98 -18.11
N GLY A 5 -17.57 -20.82 -18.04
CA GLY A 5 -18.75 -20.66 -17.17
C GLY A 5 -18.51 -20.87 -15.67
N ASN A 6 -17.26 -21.11 -15.23
CA ASN A 6 -16.95 -21.43 -13.84
C ASN A 6 -15.83 -20.58 -13.22
N THR A 7 -15.41 -19.49 -13.87
CA THR A 7 -14.39 -18.58 -13.33
C THR A 7 -14.98 -17.21 -13.01
N THR A 8 -14.78 -16.77 -11.77
CA THR A 8 -15.19 -15.45 -11.30
C THR A 8 -14.03 -14.47 -11.39
N PHE A 9 -14.24 -13.33 -12.05
CA PHE A 9 -13.24 -12.27 -12.19
C PHE A 9 -13.64 -11.02 -11.41
N VAL A 10 -12.68 -10.46 -10.67
CA VAL A 10 -12.78 -9.16 -10.00
C VAL A 10 -11.66 -8.27 -10.51
N TYR A 11 -12.03 -7.08 -10.98
CA TYR A 11 -11.07 -6.03 -11.29
C TYR A 11 -10.89 -5.15 -10.07
N ALA A 12 -9.69 -5.18 -9.48
CA ALA A 12 -9.28 -4.34 -8.36
C ALA A 12 -8.45 -3.16 -8.87
N ASN A 13 -8.99 -1.93 -8.79
CA ASN A 13 -8.32 -0.73 -9.30
C ASN A 13 -7.29 -0.19 -8.28
N SER A 14 -6.24 -0.96 -8.06
CA SER A 14 -5.17 -0.64 -7.09
C SER A 14 -4.44 0.66 -7.43
N TYR A 15 -4.31 1.01 -8.71
CA TYR A 15 -3.64 2.23 -9.15
C TYR A 15 -4.37 3.48 -8.68
N ASP A 16 -5.67 3.60 -8.99
CA ASP A 16 -6.48 4.76 -8.60
C ASP A 16 -6.59 4.88 -7.07
N LEU A 17 -6.78 3.75 -6.40
CA LEU A 17 -6.83 3.68 -4.94
C LEU A 17 -5.52 4.16 -4.30
N PHE A 18 -4.38 3.66 -4.76
CA PHE A 18 -3.08 4.04 -4.22
C PHE A 18 -2.74 5.50 -4.57
N LEU A 19 -3.09 5.97 -5.77
CA LEU A 19 -2.93 7.38 -6.15
C LEU A 19 -3.75 8.30 -5.25
N LYS A 20 -5.01 7.94 -4.94
CA LYS A 20 -5.84 8.68 -3.98
C LYS A 20 -5.21 8.72 -2.59
N LEU A 21 -4.63 7.61 -2.13
CA LEU A 21 -3.89 7.55 -0.86
C LEU A 21 -2.69 8.48 -0.88
N VAL A 22 -1.84 8.45 -1.91
CA VAL A 22 -0.66 9.32 -2.03
C VAL A 22 -1.06 10.80 -2.07
N LEU A 23 -2.11 11.16 -2.81
CA LEU A 23 -2.56 12.55 -2.94
C LEU A 23 -3.26 13.08 -1.68
N ASN A 24 -3.90 12.20 -0.90
CA ASN A 24 -4.71 12.58 0.26
C ASN A 24 -4.23 11.94 1.57
N TYR A 25 -2.94 11.58 1.67
CA TYR A 25 -2.37 10.76 2.76
C TYR A 25 -2.75 11.24 4.17
N ARG A 26 -2.87 12.56 4.38
CA ARG A 26 -3.28 13.16 5.66
C ARG A 26 -4.70 12.78 6.10
N GLN A 27 -5.62 12.58 5.15
CA GLN A 27 -6.99 12.12 5.44
C GLN A 27 -7.02 10.69 5.98
N PHE A 28 -5.97 9.92 5.71
CA PHE A 28 -5.81 8.54 6.19
C PHE A 28 -4.93 8.44 7.45
N GLY A 29 -4.57 9.57 8.08
CA GLY A 29 -3.75 9.60 9.29
C GLY A 29 -2.24 9.44 9.05
N LEU A 30 -1.80 9.46 7.80
CA LEU A 30 -0.39 9.46 7.41
C LEU A 30 0.14 10.91 7.37
N GLU A 31 1.45 11.08 7.52
CA GLU A 31 2.12 12.37 7.62
C GLU A 31 3.18 12.60 6.53
N ASN A 32 3.64 11.54 5.85
CA ASN A 32 4.61 11.63 4.78
C ASN A 32 4.26 10.71 3.60
N ALA A 33 4.30 11.27 2.38
CA ALA A 33 4.08 10.54 1.13
C ALA A 33 5.17 10.80 0.07
N ASP A 34 6.23 11.53 0.42
CA ASP A 34 7.26 11.99 -0.52
C ASP A 34 8.66 11.42 -0.22
N LYS A 35 8.87 10.89 0.99
CA LYS A 35 10.14 10.31 1.44
C LYS A 35 9.95 8.86 1.89
N PRO A 36 10.95 8.00 1.65
CA PRO A 36 10.91 6.65 2.20
C PRO A 36 11.08 6.70 3.73
N CYS A 37 10.37 5.83 4.45
CA CYS A 37 10.64 5.61 5.86
C CYS A 37 12.01 4.94 6.05
N CYS A 38 12.40 4.05 5.15
CA CYS A 38 13.56 3.19 5.22
C CYS A 38 14.48 3.42 4.02
N GLY A 39 15.77 3.61 4.31
CA GLY A 39 16.75 4.00 3.29
C GLY A 39 16.88 5.53 3.21
N GLY A 40 18.11 6.01 3.02
CA GLY A 40 18.40 7.43 2.82
C GLY A 40 18.21 7.83 1.35
N TYR A 41 18.68 9.03 0.98
CA TYR A 41 18.64 9.47 -0.42
C TYR A 41 19.47 8.60 -1.37
N PHE A 42 20.50 7.89 -0.90
CA PHE A 42 21.37 7.05 -1.73
C PHE A 42 22.04 5.91 -0.92
N PRO A 43 21.79 4.61 -1.20
CA PRO A 43 20.76 4.07 -2.11
C PRO A 43 19.37 4.08 -1.44
N PRO A 44 18.30 4.52 -2.13
CA PRO A 44 16.97 4.69 -1.54
C PRO A 44 16.16 3.38 -1.40
N PHE A 45 16.81 2.23 -1.56
CA PHE A 45 16.20 0.89 -1.53
C PHE A 45 16.82 -0.03 -0.47
N THR A 46 17.88 0.40 0.20
CA THR A 46 18.54 -0.41 1.23
C THR A 46 18.23 0.10 2.62
N CYS A 47 17.54 -0.71 3.43
CA CYS A 47 17.38 -0.50 4.88
C CYS A 47 18.65 -0.86 5.66
N PHE A 48 19.80 -0.46 5.14
CA PHE A 48 21.07 -0.93 5.64
C PHE A 48 22.07 0.22 5.66
N LYS A 49 22.52 0.60 6.87
CA LYS A 49 23.52 1.65 7.07
C LYS A 49 24.95 1.10 7.20
N GLY A 50 25.15 -0.21 7.06
CA GLY A 50 26.47 -0.86 7.21
C GLY A 50 26.55 -1.80 8.42
N PRO A 51 27.61 -2.61 8.52
CA PRO A 51 27.75 -3.67 9.54
C PRO A 51 27.88 -3.15 10.99
N ASN A 52 28.22 -1.88 11.19
CA ASN A 52 28.44 -1.27 12.51
C ASN A 52 27.44 -0.13 12.82
N GLN A 53 26.35 -0.04 12.08
CA GLN A 53 25.31 0.98 12.26
C GLN A 53 24.01 0.31 12.71
N ASN A 54 23.35 0.88 13.71
CA ASN A 54 22.06 0.36 14.18
C ASN A 54 21.04 0.41 13.02
N SER A 55 20.51 -0.75 12.64
CA SER A 55 19.47 -0.87 11.61
C SER A 55 18.22 -0.06 11.95
N SER A 56 17.95 0.15 13.24
CA SER A 56 16.91 1.05 13.75
C SER A 56 17.14 2.53 13.42
N GLN A 57 18.37 2.97 13.12
CA GLN A 57 18.64 4.31 12.58
C GLN A 57 18.48 4.39 11.06
N ALA A 58 18.32 3.27 10.36
CA ALA A 58 18.12 3.23 8.92
C ALA A 58 16.65 3.40 8.50
N ALA A 59 15.73 3.31 9.47
CA ALA A 59 14.31 3.52 9.31
C ALA A 59 13.82 4.71 10.13
N CYS A 60 12.69 5.28 9.73
CA CYS A 60 11.98 6.33 10.44
C CYS A 60 11.46 5.84 11.80
N GLU A 61 11.25 6.76 12.74
CA GLU A 61 10.81 6.43 14.10
C GLU A 61 9.41 5.80 14.11
N ASP A 62 8.47 6.41 13.38
CA ASP A 62 7.09 5.92 13.29
C ASP A 62 6.70 5.60 11.84
N ARG A 63 6.87 4.33 11.48
CA ARG A 63 6.51 3.79 10.16
C ARG A 63 5.01 3.83 9.87
N SER A 64 4.17 3.97 10.90
CA SER A 64 2.72 4.07 10.72
C SER A 64 2.29 5.40 10.10
N LYS A 65 3.21 6.37 10.01
CA LYS A 65 2.97 7.72 9.47
C LYS A 65 3.40 7.90 8.02
N PHE A 66 4.02 6.90 7.41
CA PHE A 66 4.59 7.02 6.06
C PHE A 66 3.78 6.22 5.05
N VAL A 67 3.59 6.75 3.85
CA VAL A 67 3.03 5.99 2.72
C VAL A 67 4.05 4.97 2.22
N PHE A 68 5.31 5.38 2.09
CA PHE A 68 6.37 4.58 1.46
C PHE A 68 7.34 4.01 2.50
N TRP A 69 7.58 2.70 2.40
CA TRP A 69 8.64 2.04 3.13
C TRP A 69 9.99 2.40 2.51
N ASP A 70 10.17 2.14 1.22
CA ASP A 70 11.36 2.52 0.44
C ASP A 70 10.93 3.27 -0.84
N ALA A 71 11.83 3.49 -1.79
CA ALA A 71 11.51 4.20 -3.04
C ALA A 71 10.41 3.56 -3.91
N TYR A 72 10.02 2.31 -3.65
CA TYR A 72 9.10 1.54 -4.47
C TYR A 72 7.92 0.96 -3.69
N HIS A 73 8.15 0.51 -2.46
CA HIS A 73 7.18 -0.27 -1.70
C HIS A 73 6.41 0.59 -0.68
N PRO A 74 5.10 0.39 -0.53
CA PRO A 74 4.31 1.01 0.54
C PRO A 74 4.65 0.42 1.91
N THR A 75 4.40 1.20 2.97
CA THR A 75 4.45 0.70 4.35
C THR A 75 3.30 -0.28 4.63
N GLU A 76 3.39 -1.01 5.74
CA GLU A 76 2.28 -1.79 6.28
C GLU A 76 1.03 -0.93 6.48
N ALA A 77 1.17 0.30 7.02
CA ALA A 77 0.03 1.20 7.25
C ALA A 77 -0.69 1.55 5.93
N ALA A 78 0.06 1.88 4.88
CA ALA A 78 -0.50 2.12 3.56
C ALA A 78 -1.17 0.86 2.97
N ASN A 79 -0.54 -0.31 3.12
CA ASN A 79 -1.10 -1.59 2.67
C ASN A 79 -2.41 -1.94 3.40
N LEU A 80 -2.52 -1.69 4.71
CA LEU A 80 -3.76 -1.93 5.46
C LEU A 80 -4.91 -1.05 4.97
N ILE A 81 -4.65 0.22 4.62
CA ILE A 81 -5.66 1.11 4.04
C ILE A 81 -6.13 0.58 2.68
N VAL A 82 -5.19 0.22 1.80
CA VAL A 82 -5.51 -0.33 0.47
C VAL A 82 -6.27 -1.64 0.59
N ALA A 83 -5.81 -2.56 1.43
CA ALA A 83 -6.46 -3.86 1.64
C ALA A 83 -7.90 -3.69 2.16
N LYS A 84 -8.12 -2.80 3.13
CA LYS A 84 -9.47 -2.52 3.63
C LYS A 84 -10.39 -1.98 2.54
N ALA A 85 -9.92 -1.06 1.71
CA ALA A 85 -10.71 -0.54 0.59
C ALA A 85 -11.01 -1.63 -0.46
N LEU A 86 -10.07 -2.52 -0.77
CA LEU A 86 -10.30 -3.63 -1.70
C LEU A 86 -11.26 -4.69 -1.16
N LEU A 87 -11.26 -4.93 0.15
CA LEU A 87 -12.11 -5.92 0.82
C LEU A 87 -13.51 -5.40 1.11
N ASP A 88 -13.64 -4.13 1.50
CA ASP A 88 -14.88 -3.59 2.07
C ASP A 88 -15.42 -2.37 1.29
N GLY A 89 -14.70 -1.88 0.29
CA GLY A 89 -15.09 -0.73 -0.53
C GLY A 89 -16.21 -1.03 -1.52
N ASP A 90 -16.63 0.03 -2.21
CA ASP A 90 -17.67 -0.04 -3.23
C ASP A 90 -17.12 -0.42 -4.61
N GLN A 91 -18.02 -0.44 -5.60
CA GLN A 91 -17.67 -0.83 -6.97
C GLN A 91 -16.67 0.10 -7.67
N THR A 92 -16.47 1.32 -7.18
CA THR A 92 -15.46 2.25 -7.72
C THR A 92 -14.04 1.79 -7.39
N VAL A 93 -13.87 0.97 -6.35
CA VAL A 93 -12.59 0.40 -5.93
C VAL A 93 -12.36 -0.98 -6.55
N ALA A 94 -13.38 -1.84 -6.54
CA ALA A 94 -13.31 -3.17 -7.13
C ALA A 94 -14.65 -3.57 -7.79
N THR A 95 -14.60 -4.03 -9.04
CA THR A 95 -15.79 -4.34 -9.85
C THR A 95 -15.78 -5.81 -10.30
N PRO A 96 -16.93 -6.50 -10.33
CA PRO A 96 -18.29 -6.01 -10.01
C PRO A 96 -18.64 -6.03 -8.51
N PHE A 97 -17.75 -6.53 -7.67
CA PHE A 97 -17.88 -6.54 -6.22
C PHE A 97 -16.50 -6.44 -5.58
N ASN A 98 -16.46 -6.15 -4.28
CA ASN A 98 -15.22 -6.18 -3.51
C ASN A 98 -14.66 -7.60 -3.37
N ILE A 99 -13.37 -7.70 -3.05
CA ILE A 99 -12.65 -8.98 -3.02
C ILE A 99 -13.24 -9.94 -1.99
N ARG A 100 -13.84 -9.44 -0.89
CA ARG A 100 -14.43 -10.26 0.16
C ARG A 100 -15.51 -11.20 -0.36
N TYR A 101 -16.27 -10.78 -1.37
CA TYR A 101 -17.30 -11.61 -2.00
C TYR A 101 -16.76 -12.95 -2.53
N LEU A 102 -15.49 -13.02 -2.93
CA LEU A 102 -14.87 -14.26 -3.42
C LEU A 102 -14.76 -15.35 -2.34
N ASN A 103 -14.78 -15.00 -1.06
CA ASN A 103 -14.77 -15.96 0.04
C ASN A 103 -16.13 -16.63 0.24
N ASP A 104 -17.21 -16.00 -0.24
CA ASP A 104 -18.59 -16.42 0.01
C ASP A 104 -19.20 -17.17 -1.20
N LEU A 105 -18.38 -17.45 -2.22
CA LEU A 105 -18.70 -18.26 -3.40
C LEU A 105 -18.50 -19.76 -3.13
#